data_AF-A0AAE7P099-F1
#
_entry.id   AF-A0AAE7P099-F1
#
_cell.length_a   1.000
_cell.length_b   1.000
_cell.length_c   1.000
_cell.angle_alpha   90.00
_cell.angle_beta   90.00
_cell.angle_gamma   90.00
#
_symmetry.space_group_name_H-M   'P 1'
#
loop_
_entity.id
_entity.type
_entity.pdbx_description
1 polymer ?
#
loop_
_entity_poly.entity_id
_entity_poly.type
_entity_poly.pdbx_seq_one_letter_code
_entity_poly.pdbx_strand_id
1 'polypeptide(L)'
;MKIKILFFLALPFLAYASGHGGTNYDIVERTLNFLLFFAILVYFAAKPLKALYQSRIDRIANKLESIQEKLRDSKAKKDDALKRVEEAKQNANSLIETAKKEALNSAARVKSDTQNDIANLQKSYKEQKEFEERKMTKGVVNEILSDIFSSDSLKVDQKELVNIILKKVS
;
A
#
# COMPACT_ATOMS: atom_id res chain seq x y z
N MET A 1 -5.79 51.54 22.84
CA MET A 1 -5.64 52.51 21.72
C MET A 1 -6.92 53.29 21.40
N LYS A 2 -8.11 52.65 21.41
CA LYS A 2 -9.39 53.34 21.11
C LYS A 2 -9.71 54.51 22.06
N ILE A 3 -9.46 54.36 23.37
CA ILE A 3 -9.69 55.44 24.35
C ILE A 3 -8.80 56.67 24.10
N LYS A 4 -7.55 56.47 23.67
CA LYS A 4 -6.60 57.57 23.38
C LYS A 4 -6.99 58.33 22.12
N ILE A 5 -7.46 57.61 21.09
CA ILE A 5 -7.98 58.23 19.85
C ILE A 5 -9.26 59.01 20.13
N LEU A 6 -10.18 58.46 20.94
CA LEU A 6 -11.40 59.13 21.36
C LEU A 6 -11.09 60.41 22.16
N PHE A 7 -10.12 60.35 23.09
CA PHE A 7 -9.69 61.50 23.89
C PHE A 7 -9.06 62.59 23.01
N PHE A 8 -8.25 62.22 22.02
CA PHE A 8 -7.61 63.15 21.08
C PHE A 8 -8.62 63.80 20.11
N LEU A 9 -9.72 63.10 19.78
CA LEU A 9 -10.81 63.62 18.96
C LEU A 9 -11.76 64.55 19.73
N ALA A 10 -11.87 64.39 21.05
CA ALA A 10 -12.73 65.22 21.93
C ALA A 10 -12.03 66.48 22.48
N LEU A 11 -10.71 66.49 22.51
CA LEU A 11 -9.86 67.63 22.89
C LEU A 11 -10.19 68.97 22.17
N PRO A 12 -10.45 69.01 20.84
CA PRO A 12 -10.80 70.26 20.17
C PRO A 12 -12.19 70.79 20.57
N PHE A 13 -13.14 69.91 20.89
CA PHE A 13 -14.46 70.33 21.41
C PHE A 13 -14.35 70.94 22.81
N LEU A 14 -13.46 70.41 23.65
CA LEU A 14 -13.20 70.93 24.99
C LEU A 14 -12.46 72.28 24.96
N ALA A 15 -11.48 72.43 24.06
CA ALA A 15 -10.76 73.68 23.86
C ALA A 15 -11.63 74.81 23.29
N TYR A 16 -12.64 74.47 22.49
CA TYR A 16 -13.63 75.44 21.97
C TYR A 16 -14.67 75.84 23.04
N ALA A 17 -14.91 74.98 24.05
CA ALA A 17 -15.89 75.20 25.11
C ALA A 17 -15.33 75.90 26.37
N SER A 18 -14.01 75.92 26.58
CA SER A 18 -13.39 76.65 27.68
C SER A 18 -13.36 78.16 27.38
N GLY A 19 -14.41 78.87 27.78
CA GLY A 19 -14.49 80.33 27.63
C GLY A 19 -13.44 81.07 28.46
N HIS A 20 -12.56 81.82 27.80
CA HIS A 20 -11.81 82.94 28.38
C HIS A 20 -12.25 84.21 27.66
N GLY A 21 -12.78 85.17 28.42
CA GLY A 21 -13.47 86.36 27.90
C GLY A 21 -12.53 87.44 27.37
N GLY A 22 -12.96 88.10 26.27
CA GLY A 22 -12.32 89.29 25.72
C GLY A 22 -12.88 89.70 24.34
N THR A 23 -13.75 90.70 24.31
CA THR A 23 -14.32 91.48 23.19
C THR A 23 -13.77 91.31 21.75
N ASN A 24 -14.67 90.91 20.85
CA ASN A 24 -14.82 91.29 19.43
C ASN A 24 -13.72 91.02 18.38
N TYR A 25 -12.53 90.52 18.73
CA TYR A 25 -11.54 89.98 17.76
C TYR A 25 -11.28 88.46 17.88
N ASP A 26 -11.99 87.82 18.81
CA ASP A 26 -11.75 86.43 19.25
C ASP A 26 -11.98 85.35 18.16
N ILE A 27 -12.92 85.58 17.23
CA ILE A 27 -13.35 84.53 16.28
C ILE A 27 -12.27 84.19 15.25
N VAL A 28 -11.53 85.19 14.75
CA VAL A 28 -10.51 84.98 13.71
C VAL A 28 -9.32 84.21 14.30
N GLU A 29 -8.83 84.62 15.47
CA GLU A 29 -7.71 83.96 16.15
C GLU A 29 -8.08 82.55 16.61
N ARG A 30 -9.31 82.34 17.14
CA ARG A 30 -9.81 81.00 17.50
C ARG A 30 -9.97 80.09 16.28
N THR A 31 -10.43 80.63 15.15
CA THR A 31 -10.57 79.86 13.90
C THR A 31 -9.20 79.45 13.36
N LEU A 32 -8.21 80.35 13.38
CA LEU A 32 -6.83 80.03 13.00
C LEU A 32 -6.23 78.96 13.91
N ASN A 33 -6.42 79.06 15.23
CA ASN A 33 -5.94 78.07 16.19
C ASN A 33 -6.62 76.69 16.00
N PHE A 34 -7.94 76.69 15.76
CA PHE A 34 -8.69 75.48 15.43
C PHE A 34 -8.18 74.85 14.12
N LEU A 35 -7.95 75.66 13.07
CA LEU A 35 -7.45 75.18 11.79
C LEU A 35 -6.03 74.59 11.93
N LEU A 36 -5.16 75.25 12.70
CA LEU A 36 -3.81 74.78 13.00
C LEU A 36 -3.85 73.45 13.75
N PHE A 37 -4.66 73.35 14.80
CA PHE A 37 -4.83 72.11 15.56
C PHE A 37 -5.45 70.99 14.72
N PHE A 38 -6.46 71.31 13.92
CA PHE A 38 -7.10 70.37 13.00
C PHE A 38 -6.11 69.84 11.95
N ALA A 39 -5.24 70.71 11.41
CA ALA A 39 -4.19 70.30 10.48
C ALA A 39 -3.20 69.31 11.14
N ILE A 40 -2.79 69.58 12.38
CA ILE A 40 -1.92 68.67 13.15
C ILE A 40 -2.63 67.34 13.44
N LEU A 41 -3.91 67.38 13.81
CA LEU A 41 -4.71 66.20 14.09
C LEU A 41 -4.85 65.33 12.84
N VAL A 42 -5.23 65.91 11.71
CA VAL A 42 -5.33 65.19 10.42
C VAL A 42 -3.99 64.59 10.03
N TYR A 43 -2.89 65.34 10.17
CA TYR A 43 -1.54 64.83 9.87
C TYR A 43 -1.18 63.59 10.70
N PHE A 44 -1.46 63.61 12.01
CA PHE A 44 -1.15 62.49 12.91
C PHE A 44 -2.14 61.33 12.80
N ALA A 45 -3.41 61.59 12.50
CA ALA A 45 -4.47 60.59 12.41
C ALA A 45 -4.56 59.93 11.03
N ALA A 46 -4.17 60.59 9.95
CA ALA A 46 -4.27 60.06 8.58
C ALA A 46 -3.48 58.75 8.40
N LYS A 47 -2.26 58.68 8.95
CA LYS A 47 -1.40 57.48 8.87
C LYS A 47 -2.01 56.25 9.58
N PRO A 48 -2.35 56.30 10.88
CA PRO A 48 -2.93 55.15 11.57
C PRO A 48 -4.32 54.80 11.03
N LEU A 49 -5.12 55.78 10.61
CA LEU A 49 -6.43 55.50 10.02
C LEU A 49 -6.29 54.72 8.71
N LYS A 50 -5.44 55.19 7.78
CA LYS A 50 -5.15 54.49 6.52
C LYS A 50 -4.60 53.08 6.75
N ALA A 51 -3.68 52.93 7.71
CA ALA A 51 -3.11 51.63 8.06
C ALA A 51 -4.17 50.64 8.59
N LEU A 52 -5.13 51.11 9.40
CA LEU A 52 -6.22 50.28 9.92
C LEU A 52 -7.17 49.83 8.79
N TYR A 53 -7.49 50.70 7.84
CA TYR A 53 -8.31 50.33 6.68
C TYR A 53 -7.59 49.33 5.79
N GLN A 54 -6.32 49.58 5.46
CA GLN A 54 -5.53 48.66 4.63
C GLN A 54 -5.39 47.28 5.31
N SER A 55 -5.05 47.25 6.60
CA SER A 55 -4.94 45.99 7.35
C SER A 55 -6.25 45.17 7.35
N ARG A 56 -7.41 45.83 7.37
CA ARG A 56 -8.70 45.13 7.26
C ARG A 56 -8.94 44.57 5.86
N ILE A 57 -8.61 45.34 4.82
CA ILE A 57 -8.70 44.89 3.43
C ILE A 57 -7.80 43.66 3.23
N ASP A 58 -6.54 43.76 3.65
CA ASP A 58 -5.56 42.67 3.53
C ASP A 58 -6.03 41.42 4.31
N ARG A 59 -6.58 41.60 5.51
CA ARG A 59 -7.10 40.46 6.29
C ARG A 59 -8.27 39.77 5.63
N ILE A 60 -9.16 40.52 4.98
CA ILE A 60 -10.30 39.97 4.23
C ILE A 60 -9.80 39.25 2.98
N ALA A 61 -8.88 39.87 2.23
CA ALA A 61 -8.27 39.27 1.05
C ALA A 61 -7.58 37.95 1.40
N ASN A 62 -6.71 37.94 2.40
CA ASN A 62 -6.01 36.74 2.87
C ASN A 62 -6.99 35.66 3.36
N LYS A 63 -8.09 36.06 4.02
CA LYS A 63 -9.11 35.09 4.46
C LYS A 63 -9.80 34.45 3.27
N LEU A 64 -10.18 35.24 2.28
CA LEU A 64 -10.85 34.76 1.07
C LEU A 64 -9.93 33.84 0.26
N GLU A 65 -8.67 34.23 0.08
CA GLU A 65 -7.65 33.40 -0.57
C GLU A 65 -7.45 32.07 0.18
N SER A 66 -7.30 32.11 1.51
CA SER A 66 -7.16 30.88 2.31
C SER A 66 -8.38 29.95 2.24
N ILE A 67 -9.59 30.49 2.03
CA ILE A 67 -10.81 29.69 1.87
C ILE A 67 -10.83 29.07 0.47
N GLN A 68 -10.47 29.82 -0.56
CA GLN A 68 -10.37 29.30 -1.93
C GLN A 68 -9.31 28.20 -2.03
N GLU A 69 -8.16 28.41 -1.41
CA GLU A 69 -7.09 27.41 -1.35
C GLU A 69 -7.57 26.14 -0.63
N LYS A 70 -8.17 26.26 0.56
CA LYS A 70 -8.73 25.11 1.29
C LYS A 70 -9.80 24.37 0.48
N LEU A 71 -10.64 25.09 -0.24
CA LEU A 71 -11.68 24.50 -1.07
C LEU A 71 -11.07 23.76 -2.27
N ARG A 72 -10.06 24.36 -2.92
CA ARG A 72 -9.32 23.72 -4.01
C ARG A 72 -8.62 22.46 -3.51
N ASP A 73 -7.92 22.53 -2.39
CA ASP A 73 -7.19 21.40 -1.80
C ASP A 73 -8.14 20.29 -1.36
N SER A 74 -9.28 20.64 -0.78
CA SER A 74 -10.30 19.65 -0.41
C SER A 74 -10.90 18.97 -1.63
N LYS A 75 -11.13 19.71 -2.73
CA LYS A 75 -11.64 19.14 -3.98
C LYS A 75 -10.58 18.23 -4.62
N ALA A 76 -9.32 18.68 -4.68
CA ALA A 76 -8.21 17.89 -5.19
C ALA A 76 -8.04 16.58 -4.40
N LYS A 77 -8.10 16.63 -3.06
CA LYS A 77 -8.06 15.43 -2.20
C LYS A 77 -9.23 14.49 -2.44
N LYS A 78 -10.43 15.03 -2.64
CA LYS A 78 -11.61 14.21 -2.98
C LYS A 78 -11.43 13.51 -4.33
N ASP A 79 -10.98 14.24 -5.34
CA ASP A 79 -10.78 13.69 -6.68
C ASP A 79 -9.66 12.64 -6.70
N ASP A 80 -8.56 12.88 -5.98
CA ASP A 80 -7.48 11.89 -5.78
C ASP A 80 -7.96 10.64 -5.05
N ALA A 81 -8.75 10.79 -3.98
CA ALA A 81 -9.34 9.66 -3.27
C ALA A 81 -10.29 8.84 -4.16
N LEU A 82 -11.11 9.50 -4.99
CA LEU A 82 -11.98 8.82 -5.94
C LEU A 82 -11.19 8.05 -7.00
N LYS A 83 -10.12 8.64 -7.54
CA LYS A 83 -9.22 7.97 -8.48
C LYS A 83 -8.58 6.73 -7.85
N ARG A 84 -8.04 6.85 -6.63
CA ARG A 84 -7.46 5.70 -5.90
C ARG A 84 -8.47 4.59 -5.64
N VAL A 85 -9.72 4.93 -5.33
CA VAL A 85 -10.78 3.94 -5.15
C VAL A 85 -11.09 3.22 -6.46
N GLU A 86 -11.13 3.94 -7.58
CA GLU A 86 -11.38 3.35 -8.90
C GLU A 86 -10.22 2.45 -9.34
N GLU A 87 -8.97 2.92 -9.19
CA GLU A 87 -7.76 2.13 -9.44
C GLU A 87 -7.72 0.87 -8.56
N ALA A 88 -8.05 1.00 -7.27
CA ALA A 88 -8.11 -0.15 -6.36
C ALA A 88 -9.18 -1.17 -6.77
N LYS A 89 -10.34 -0.73 -7.26
CA LYS A 89 -11.39 -1.63 -7.79
C LYS A 89 -10.92 -2.35 -9.05
N GLN A 90 -10.29 -1.64 -9.98
CA GLN A 90 -9.77 -2.24 -11.21
C GLN A 90 -8.68 -3.27 -10.89
N ASN A 91 -7.76 -2.94 -9.98
CA ASN A 91 -6.72 -3.86 -9.51
C ASN A 91 -7.29 -5.07 -8.76
N ALA A 92 -8.33 -4.89 -7.95
CA ALA A 92 -9.00 -6.00 -7.29
C ALA A 92 -9.65 -6.96 -8.30
N ASN A 93 -10.30 -6.43 -9.32
CA ASN A 93 -10.91 -7.24 -10.38
C ASN A 93 -9.85 -8.01 -11.18
N SER A 94 -8.76 -7.35 -11.58
CA SER A 94 -7.67 -8.01 -12.31
C SER A 94 -6.96 -9.06 -11.46
N LEU A 95 -6.85 -8.83 -10.14
CA LEU A 95 -6.31 -9.80 -9.19
C LEU A 95 -7.21 -11.03 -9.07
N ILE A 96 -8.52 -10.84 -8.99
CA ILE A 96 -9.50 -11.95 -8.93
C ILE A 96 -9.44 -12.78 -10.22
N GLU A 97 -9.38 -12.13 -11.39
CA GLU A 97 -9.23 -12.83 -12.68
C GLU A 97 -7.92 -13.62 -12.75
N THR A 98 -6.82 -13.00 -12.34
CA THR A 98 -5.50 -13.65 -12.29
C THR A 98 -5.52 -14.85 -11.34
N ALA A 99 -6.04 -14.70 -10.13
CA ALA A 99 -6.15 -15.77 -9.15
C ALA A 99 -7.01 -16.93 -9.64
N LYS A 100 -8.12 -16.65 -10.34
CA LYS A 100 -8.93 -17.70 -10.98
C LYS A 100 -8.14 -18.47 -12.04
N LYS A 101 -7.39 -17.76 -12.89
CA LYS A 101 -6.56 -18.39 -13.92
C LYS A 101 -5.43 -19.22 -13.32
N GLU A 102 -4.80 -18.72 -12.26
CA GLU A 102 -3.76 -19.43 -11.51
C GLU A 102 -4.31 -20.67 -10.80
N ALA A 103 -5.52 -20.59 -10.23
CA ALA A 103 -6.19 -21.74 -9.62
C ALA A 103 -6.47 -22.84 -10.65
N LEU A 104 -7.00 -22.47 -11.84
CA LEU A 104 -7.22 -23.42 -12.94
C LEU A 104 -5.91 -24.04 -13.43
N ASN A 105 -4.86 -23.23 -13.62
CA ASN A 105 -3.55 -23.72 -14.03
C ASN A 105 -2.92 -24.64 -12.97
N SER A 106 -3.06 -24.30 -11.69
CA SER A 106 -2.55 -25.11 -10.57
C SER A 106 -3.29 -26.44 -10.50
N ALA A 107 -4.61 -26.44 -10.63
CA ALA A 107 -5.40 -27.67 -10.68
C ALA A 107 -5.02 -28.55 -11.88
N ALA A 108 -4.80 -27.94 -13.05
CA ALA A 108 -4.36 -28.66 -14.26
C ALA A 108 -2.95 -29.26 -14.08
N ARG A 109 -2.01 -28.51 -13.49
CA ARG A 109 -0.66 -29.00 -13.16
C ARG A 109 -0.72 -30.17 -12.18
N VAL A 110 -1.39 -29.99 -11.04
CA VAL A 110 -1.55 -31.06 -10.04
C VAL A 110 -2.15 -32.31 -10.65
N LYS A 111 -3.16 -32.18 -11.52
CA LYS A 111 -3.76 -33.32 -12.22
C LYS A 111 -2.75 -34.02 -13.14
N SER A 112 -2.00 -33.26 -13.94
CA SER A 112 -0.97 -33.79 -14.83
C SER A 112 0.15 -34.49 -14.06
N ASP A 113 0.63 -33.87 -12.98
CA ASP A 113 1.69 -34.40 -12.13
C ASP A 113 1.22 -35.69 -11.46
N THR A 114 0.00 -35.69 -10.91
CA THR A 114 -0.62 -36.91 -10.33
C THR A 114 -0.75 -38.02 -11.37
N GLN A 115 -1.12 -37.71 -12.62
CA GLN A 115 -1.20 -38.71 -13.69
C GLN A 115 0.17 -39.31 -14.02
N ASN A 116 1.21 -38.47 -14.07
CA ASN A 116 2.58 -38.91 -14.27
C ASN A 116 3.07 -39.78 -13.10
N ASP A 117 2.77 -39.39 -11.87
CA ASP A 117 3.11 -40.16 -10.67
C ASP A 117 2.41 -41.53 -10.66
N ILE A 118 1.13 -41.59 -11.01
CA ILE A 118 0.41 -42.87 -11.16
C ILE A 118 1.07 -43.73 -12.23
N ALA A 119 1.42 -43.19 -13.39
CA ALA A 119 2.07 -43.94 -14.47
C ALA A 119 3.44 -44.48 -14.03
N ASN A 120 4.23 -43.66 -13.33
CA ASN A 120 5.53 -44.05 -12.78
C ASN A 120 5.37 -45.14 -11.71
N LEU A 121 4.38 -45.00 -10.83
CA LEU A 121 4.08 -45.97 -9.79
C LEU A 121 3.64 -47.31 -10.39
N GLN A 122 2.77 -47.29 -11.41
CA GLN A 122 2.35 -48.49 -12.14
C GLN A 122 3.54 -49.21 -12.81
N LYS A 123 4.44 -48.44 -13.44
CA LYS A 123 5.65 -49.00 -14.04
C LYS A 123 6.55 -49.65 -12.99
N SER A 124 6.81 -48.96 -11.89
CA SER A 124 7.61 -49.48 -10.78
C SER A 124 6.98 -50.74 -10.16
N TYR A 125 5.67 -50.75 -9.95
CA TYR A 125 4.95 -51.93 -9.47
C TYR A 125 5.08 -53.12 -10.43
N LYS A 126 4.97 -52.88 -11.74
CA LYS A 126 5.12 -53.94 -12.74
C LYS A 126 6.54 -54.52 -12.71
N GLU A 127 7.56 -53.67 -12.68
CA GLU A 127 8.96 -54.08 -12.58
C GLU A 127 9.23 -54.88 -11.30
N GLN A 128 8.66 -54.46 -10.17
CA GLN A 128 8.80 -55.14 -8.90
C GLN A 128 8.07 -56.48 -8.88
N LYS A 129 6.87 -56.55 -9.47
CA LYS A 129 6.13 -57.81 -9.64
C LYS A 129 6.92 -58.81 -10.47
N GLU A 130 7.44 -58.40 -11.63
CA GLU A 130 8.27 -59.26 -12.48
C GLU A 130 9.56 -59.71 -11.76
N PHE A 131 10.15 -58.85 -10.93
CA PHE A 131 11.31 -59.23 -10.13
C PHE A 131 10.97 -60.29 -9.08
N GLU A 132 9.88 -60.11 -8.33
CA GLU A 132 9.43 -61.08 -7.33
C GLU A 132 8.99 -62.40 -7.96
N GLU A 133 8.31 -62.38 -9.11
CA GLU A 133 7.98 -63.59 -9.87
C GLU A 133 9.25 -64.37 -10.26
N ARG A 134 10.26 -63.69 -10.80
CA ARG A 134 11.55 -64.32 -11.12
C ARG A 134 12.24 -64.89 -9.89
N LYS A 135 12.16 -64.20 -8.74
CA LYS A 135 12.75 -64.65 -7.48
C LYS A 135 12.01 -65.88 -6.94
N MET A 136 10.68 -65.87 -6.95
CA MET A 136 9.81 -66.99 -6.59
C MET A 136 10.11 -68.22 -7.45
N THR A 137 10.12 -68.09 -8.78
CA THR A 137 10.41 -69.22 -9.68
C THR A 137 11.79 -69.80 -9.41
N LYS A 138 12.81 -68.96 -9.21
CA LYS A 138 14.15 -69.43 -8.83
C LYS A 138 14.15 -70.15 -7.48
N GLY A 139 13.42 -69.62 -6.50
CA GLY A 139 13.27 -70.23 -5.17
C GLY A 139 12.64 -71.62 -5.25
N VAL A 140 11.49 -71.74 -5.92
CA VAL A 140 10.76 -73.00 -6.11
C VAL A 140 11.60 -74.01 -6.90
N VAL A 141 12.26 -73.58 -7.98
CA VAL A 141 13.15 -74.47 -8.74
C VAL A 141 14.30 -74.96 -7.87
N ASN A 142 14.90 -74.09 -7.06
CA ASN A 142 15.97 -74.47 -6.15
C ASN A 142 15.50 -75.44 -5.06
N GLU A 143 14.29 -75.25 -4.52
CA GLU A 143 13.66 -76.15 -3.54
C GLU A 143 13.38 -77.53 -4.15
N ILE A 144 12.76 -77.59 -5.33
CA ILE A 144 12.51 -78.85 -6.05
C ILE A 144 13.83 -79.56 -6.39
N LEU A 145 14.84 -78.83 -6.89
CA LEU A 145 16.15 -79.41 -7.16
C LEU A 145 16.77 -79.96 -5.88
N SER A 146 16.74 -79.19 -4.79
CA SER A 146 17.23 -79.63 -3.48
C SER A 146 16.52 -80.89 -3.00
N ASP A 147 15.19 -80.97 -3.13
CA ASP A 147 14.40 -82.15 -2.76
C ASP A 147 14.70 -83.36 -3.66
N ILE A 148 14.91 -83.16 -4.96
CA ILE A 148 15.32 -84.23 -5.89
C ILE A 148 16.74 -84.73 -5.56
N PHE A 149 17.65 -83.84 -5.22
CA PHE A 149 19.02 -84.20 -4.82
C PHE A 149 19.10 -84.77 -3.39
N SER A 150 18.13 -84.45 -2.51
CA SER A 150 18.08 -84.93 -1.12
C SER A 150 17.21 -86.18 -0.95
N SER A 151 16.22 -86.41 -1.80
CA SER A 151 15.46 -87.65 -1.86
C SER A 151 16.34 -88.74 -2.49
N ASP A 152 16.38 -89.89 -1.84
CA ASP A 152 17.32 -91.01 -2.03
C ASP A 152 17.23 -91.73 -3.41
N SER A 153 16.61 -91.08 -4.41
CA SER A 153 16.38 -91.58 -5.78
C SER A 153 17.45 -91.19 -6.79
N LEU A 154 18.36 -90.27 -6.43
CA LEU A 154 19.59 -89.97 -7.16
C LEU A 154 20.81 -90.30 -6.29
N LYS A 155 20.95 -91.58 -5.92
CA LYS A 155 22.30 -92.15 -5.81
C LYS A 155 22.88 -92.19 -7.22
N VAL A 156 23.31 -91.03 -7.68
CA VAL A 156 24.22 -90.91 -8.81
C VAL A 156 25.47 -91.67 -8.39
N ASP A 157 25.53 -92.95 -8.79
CA ASP A 157 26.66 -93.80 -8.51
C ASP A 157 27.89 -93.12 -9.11
N GLN A 158 28.79 -92.66 -8.25
CA GLN A 158 29.96 -91.86 -8.59
C GLN A 158 30.80 -92.55 -9.69
N LYS A 159 30.67 -93.87 -9.85
CA LYS A 159 31.27 -94.67 -10.93
C LYS A 159 30.66 -94.42 -12.31
N GLU A 160 29.36 -94.18 -12.42
CA GLU A 160 28.68 -93.99 -13.70
C GLU A 160 29.00 -92.61 -14.30
N LEU A 161 29.11 -91.58 -13.45
CA LEU A 161 29.53 -90.24 -13.85
C LEU A 161 30.99 -90.20 -14.33
N VAL A 162 31.88 -90.93 -13.66
CA VAL A 162 33.29 -91.06 -14.06
C VAL A 162 33.40 -91.80 -15.39
N ASN A 163 32.61 -92.86 -15.62
CA ASN A 163 32.60 -93.56 -16.91
C ASN A 163 32.03 -92.73 -18.06
N ILE A 164 31.02 -91.90 -17.83
CA ILE A 164 30.46 -91.00 -18.86
C ILE A 164 31.47 -89.90 -19.23
N ILE A 165 32.22 -89.37 -18.27
CA ILE A 165 33.30 -88.41 -18.54
C ILE A 165 34.45 -89.09 -19.28
N LEU A 166 34.88 -90.30 -18.88
CA LEU A 166 35.96 -91.03 -19.54
C LEU A 166 35.61 -91.45 -20.98
N LYS A 167 34.34 -91.78 -21.27
CA LYS A 167 33.89 -92.15 -22.63
C LYS A 167 33.74 -90.96 -23.58
N LYS A 168 33.65 -89.73 -23.07
CA LYS A 168 33.55 -88.51 -23.90
C LYS A 168 34.91 -87.92 -24.26
N VAL A 169 35.98 -88.34 -23.57
CA VAL A 169 37.36 -87.87 -23.78
C VAL A 169 38.26 -88.98 -24.36
N SER A 170 37.68 -90.10 -24.76
CA SER A 170 38.35 -91.15 -25.53
C SER A 170 37.72 -91.35 -26.90
#